data_AF-F9DHB3-F1
#
_entry.id   AF-F9DHB3-F1
#
_cell.length_a   1.000
_cell.length_b   1.000
_cell.length_c   1.000
_cell.angle_alpha   90.00
_cell.angle_beta   90.00
_cell.angle_gamma   90.00
#
_symmetry.space_group_name_H-M   'P 1'
#
loop_
_entity.id
_entity.type
_entity.pdbx_description
1 polymer ?
#
loop_
_entity_poly.entity_id
_entity_poly.type
_entity_poly.pdbx_seq_one_letter_code
_entity_poly.pdbx_strand_id
1 'polypeptide(L)'
;MAVDDKRISPVEKGYINDSIISFTFANIVINDRPKIEIFYDKNKTYFIAVQSIEVTNEIDQNEDNSTTITSNKGIENNIIQVTRTLSKDYWNTFCLPFNVDKDSVKLYLNDPELREFTGKVDGTTMLFKDATEIKAGIPYIIKPKKDVVNPIFRNVTITDVEPKTITDETGNYAFVGAYSPTELKTDGTELFLGDKDNLYKPSTNDKKINGMRAFFRIKNASHAKQSQYNISLDGTTTIVLHNTNDIPSKTHARVYTLDGRQVYSTSNLKTGIYIKNGRKIYVN
;
A
#
# COMPACT_ATOMS: atom_id res chain seq x y z
N MET A 1 -20.31 -29.81 -1.08
CA MET A 1 -21.23 -28.67 -0.87
C MET A 1 -22.10 -28.52 -2.11
N ALA A 2 -23.31 -27.95 -2.01
CA ALA A 2 -24.09 -27.55 -3.17
C ALA A 2 -24.29 -26.03 -3.18
N VAL A 3 -24.08 -25.40 -4.33
CA VAL A 3 -24.34 -23.96 -4.56
C VAL A 3 -25.18 -23.87 -5.82
N ASP A 4 -26.31 -23.17 -5.75
CA ASP A 4 -27.29 -23.08 -6.84
C ASP A 4 -27.64 -24.48 -7.42
N ASP A 5 -27.91 -25.45 -6.53
CA ASP A 5 -28.17 -26.88 -6.81
C ASP A 5 -27.05 -27.65 -7.54
N LYS A 6 -25.88 -27.03 -7.76
CA LYS A 6 -24.71 -27.69 -8.35
C LYS A 6 -23.78 -28.21 -7.26
N ARG A 7 -23.42 -29.49 -7.35
CA ARG A 7 -22.44 -30.10 -6.44
C ARG A 7 -21.04 -29.58 -6.75
N ILE A 8 -20.37 -29.09 -5.70
CA ILE A 8 -18.98 -28.66 -5.72
C ILE A 8 -18.17 -29.62 -4.85
N SER A 9 -17.03 -30.05 -5.38
CA SER A 9 -16.06 -30.89 -4.69
C SER A 9 -15.07 -30.02 -3.92
N PRO A 10 -14.63 -30.44 -2.72
CA PRO A 10 -13.63 -29.71 -1.96
C PRO A 10 -12.29 -29.70 -2.71
N VAL A 11 -11.58 -28.58 -2.62
CA VAL A 11 -10.20 -28.45 -3.14
C VAL A 11 -9.19 -29.12 -2.21
N GLU A 12 -9.54 -29.23 -0.93
CA GLU A 12 -8.75 -29.91 0.08
C GLU A 12 -9.66 -30.68 1.03
N LYS A 13 -9.23 -31.89 1.39
CA LYS A 13 -9.89 -32.73 2.38
C LYS A 13 -8.82 -33.28 3.32
N GLY A 14 -9.00 -33.05 4.62
CA GLY A 14 -8.06 -33.50 5.64
C GLY A 14 -8.77 -34.11 6.85
N TYR A 15 -8.02 -34.92 7.59
CA TYR A 15 -8.41 -35.36 8.94
C TYR A 15 -7.56 -34.57 9.93
N ILE A 16 -8.20 -33.78 10.79
CA ILE A 16 -7.50 -33.10 11.90
C ILE A 16 -7.13 -34.14 12.97
N ASN A 17 -8.01 -35.12 13.17
CA ASN A 17 -7.77 -36.34 13.92
C ASN A 17 -8.79 -37.42 13.48
N ASP A 18 -8.77 -38.58 14.13
CA ASP A 18 -9.66 -39.72 13.82
C ASP A 18 -11.16 -39.40 13.87
N SER A 19 -11.54 -38.30 14.54
CA SER A 19 -12.93 -37.88 14.76
C SER A 19 -13.31 -36.57 14.06
N ILE A 20 -12.34 -35.83 13.51
CA ILE A 20 -12.57 -34.50 12.93
C ILE A 20 -12.10 -34.46 11.48
N ILE A 21 -13.06 -34.23 10.59
CA ILE A 21 -12.84 -34.12 9.15
C ILE A 21 -12.96 -32.65 8.76
N SER A 22 -12.02 -32.17 7.95
CA SER A 22 -11.99 -30.83 7.39
C SER A 22 -12.17 -30.88 5.87
N PHE A 23 -12.88 -29.90 5.32
CA PHE A 23 -13.07 -29.73 3.89
C PHE A 23 -12.94 -28.26 3.55
N THR A 24 -12.09 -27.93 2.59
CA THR A 24 -11.91 -26.57 2.08
C THR A 24 -12.53 -26.48 0.69
N PHE A 25 -13.28 -25.40 0.47
CA PHE A 25 -13.79 -25.02 -0.83
C PHE A 25 -13.25 -23.62 -1.13
N ALA A 26 -12.68 -23.41 -2.31
CA ALA A 26 -12.12 -22.14 -2.74
C ALA A 26 -12.86 -21.62 -3.98
N ASN A 27 -12.80 -20.30 -4.21
CA ASN A 27 -13.36 -19.64 -5.39
C ASN A 27 -14.86 -19.92 -5.60
N ILE A 28 -15.63 -19.94 -4.51
CA ILE A 28 -17.07 -20.19 -4.56
C ILE A 28 -17.79 -18.89 -4.85
N VAL A 29 -18.53 -18.84 -5.96
CA VAL A 29 -19.50 -17.77 -6.25
C VAL A 29 -20.85 -18.18 -5.71
N ILE A 30 -21.40 -17.39 -4.80
CA ILE A 30 -22.65 -17.69 -4.08
C ILE A 30 -23.67 -16.62 -4.47
N ASN A 31 -24.66 -16.99 -5.29
CA ASN A 31 -25.72 -16.07 -5.72
C ASN A 31 -26.95 -16.10 -4.78
N ASP A 32 -27.15 -17.23 -4.09
CA ASP A 32 -28.21 -17.46 -3.10
C ASP A 32 -27.64 -18.18 -1.86
N ARG A 33 -28.46 -18.66 -0.92
CA ARG A 33 -27.98 -19.28 0.32
C ARG A 33 -27.22 -20.58 0.04
N PRO A 34 -25.94 -20.70 0.45
CA PRO A 34 -25.18 -21.94 0.25
C PRO A 34 -25.74 -23.04 1.17
N LYS A 35 -25.78 -24.28 0.66
CA LYS A 35 -26.22 -25.45 1.43
C LYS A 35 -25.10 -26.49 1.55
N ILE A 36 -24.82 -26.91 2.78
CA ILE A 36 -23.92 -28.03 3.05
C ILE A 36 -24.78 -29.26 3.33
N GLU A 37 -24.72 -30.24 2.44
CA GLU A 37 -25.35 -31.56 2.61
C GLU A 37 -24.27 -32.61 2.89
N ILE A 38 -24.46 -33.39 3.97
CA ILE A 38 -23.57 -34.47 4.37
C ILE A 38 -24.31 -35.79 4.17
N PHE A 39 -23.76 -36.67 3.34
CA PHE A 39 -24.31 -37.99 3.06
C PHE A 39 -23.48 -39.07 3.77
N TYR A 40 -24.15 -40.00 4.44
CA TYR A 40 -23.51 -41.10 5.18
C TYR A 40 -24.30 -42.41 5.03
N ASP A 41 -23.68 -43.52 5.40
CA ASP A 41 -24.29 -44.86 5.33
C ASP A 41 -25.47 -44.98 6.31
N LYS A 42 -26.66 -45.24 5.80
CA LYS A 42 -27.89 -45.34 6.62
C LYS A 42 -27.84 -46.47 7.65
N ASN A 43 -26.94 -47.44 7.48
CA ASN A 43 -26.81 -48.60 8.37
C ASN A 43 -25.88 -48.35 9.57
N LYS A 44 -25.31 -47.16 9.71
CA LYS A 44 -24.41 -46.78 10.81
C LYS A 44 -24.97 -45.58 11.57
N THR A 45 -24.79 -45.58 12.89
CA THR A 45 -25.12 -44.43 13.74
C THR A 45 -23.95 -43.46 13.71
N TYR A 46 -24.21 -42.22 13.29
CA TYR A 46 -23.23 -41.14 13.31
C TYR A 46 -23.71 -40.02 14.23
N PHE A 47 -22.81 -39.47 15.05
CA PHE A 47 -23.00 -38.18 15.68
C PHE A 47 -22.19 -37.16 14.88
N ILE A 48 -22.90 -36.27 14.18
CA ILE A 48 -22.27 -35.23 13.36
C ILE A 48 -22.43 -33.91 14.10
N ALA A 49 -21.32 -33.37 14.57
CA ALA A 49 -21.25 -32.02 15.11
C ALA A 49 -20.44 -31.14 14.15
N VAL A 50 -20.99 -30.00 13.76
CA VAL A 50 -20.25 -28.98 13.02
C VAL A 50 -19.39 -28.24 14.04
N GLN A 51 -18.08 -28.46 14.01
CA GLN A 51 -17.17 -27.83 14.94
C GLN A 51 -16.99 -26.34 14.66
N SER A 52 -16.79 -25.98 13.38
CA SER A 52 -16.68 -24.60 12.93
C SER A 52 -17.03 -24.48 11.45
N ILE A 53 -17.46 -23.29 11.05
CA ILE A 53 -17.58 -22.88 9.65
C ILE A 53 -16.84 -21.56 9.55
N GLU A 54 -15.92 -21.48 8.60
CA GLU A 54 -15.15 -20.27 8.34
C GLU A 54 -15.41 -19.81 6.91
N VAL A 55 -15.79 -18.55 6.75
CA VAL A 55 -15.96 -17.91 5.43
C VAL A 55 -14.95 -16.78 5.35
N THR A 56 -14.00 -16.91 4.41
CA THR A 56 -13.01 -15.87 4.13
C THR A 56 -13.41 -15.15 2.85
N ASN A 57 -13.65 -13.84 2.96
CA ASN A 57 -13.84 -12.95 1.83
C ASN A 57 -12.49 -12.49 1.30
N GLU A 58 -12.40 -12.21 0.00
CA GLU A 58 -11.15 -11.83 -0.64
C GLU A 58 -11.25 -10.43 -1.25
N ILE A 59 -10.24 -9.60 -1.01
CA ILE A 59 -9.96 -8.40 -1.81
C ILE A 59 -8.62 -8.56 -2.53
N ASP A 60 -8.60 -8.40 -3.85
CA ASP A 60 -7.43 -8.66 -4.70
C ASP A 60 -6.89 -7.35 -5.28
N GLN A 61 -5.57 -7.20 -5.26
CA GLN A 61 -4.90 -6.02 -5.78
C GLN A 61 -5.08 -5.84 -7.30
N ASN A 62 -5.48 -6.87 -8.05
CA ASN A 62 -5.63 -6.84 -9.50
C ASN A 62 -7.09 -6.68 -9.96
N GLU A 63 -8.05 -6.84 -9.05
CA GLU A 63 -9.48 -6.88 -9.35
C GLU A 63 -10.24 -5.67 -8.79
N ASP A 64 -11.42 -5.40 -9.33
CA ASP A 64 -12.32 -4.43 -8.71
C ASP A 64 -12.96 -5.00 -7.44
N ASN A 65 -12.61 -4.41 -6.30
CA ASN A 65 -13.07 -4.82 -4.98
C ASN A 65 -14.40 -4.15 -4.55
N SER A 66 -14.98 -3.28 -5.39
CA SER A 66 -16.15 -2.47 -5.04
C SER A 66 -17.35 -3.30 -4.56
N THR A 67 -17.68 -4.39 -5.26
CA THR A 67 -18.77 -5.30 -4.89
C THR A 67 -18.48 -6.03 -3.59
N THR A 68 -17.31 -6.64 -3.44
CA THR A 68 -16.95 -7.38 -2.22
C THR A 68 -16.98 -6.49 -0.98
N ILE A 69 -16.43 -5.27 -1.09
CA ILE A 69 -16.38 -4.30 0.01
C ILE A 69 -17.79 -3.85 0.38
N THR A 70 -18.63 -3.52 -0.60
CA THR A 70 -19.99 -3.02 -0.35
C THR A 70 -20.88 -4.11 0.26
N SER A 71 -20.84 -5.33 -0.28
CA SER A 71 -21.66 -6.45 0.19
C SER A 71 -21.27 -6.92 1.60
N ASN A 72 -20.03 -6.66 2.03
CA ASN A 72 -19.53 -7.03 3.36
C ASN A 72 -19.55 -5.88 4.38
N LYS A 73 -20.10 -4.70 4.02
CA LYS A 73 -20.18 -3.55 4.92
C LYS A 73 -20.98 -3.88 6.18
N GLY A 74 -20.42 -3.56 7.34
CA GLY A 74 -21.10 -3.71 8.63
C GLY A 74 -21.26 -5.15 9.12
N ILE A 75 -20.77 -6.15 8.39
CA ILE A 75 -20.73 -7.53 8.87
C ILE A 75 -19.65 -7.63 9.95
N GLU A 76 -20.06 -7.95 11.17
CA GLU A 76 -19.16 -8.18 12.29
C GLU A 76 -18.45 -9.52 12.18
N ASN A 77 -17.29 -9.63 12.81
CA ASN A 77 -16.48 -10.84 12.86
C ASN A 77 -16.09 -11.39 11.47
N ASN A 78 -15.94 -10.49 10.48
CA ASN A 78 -15.58 -10.87 9.13
C ASN A 78 -14.13 -11.34 9.07
N ILE A 79 -13.84 -12.23 8.12
CA ILE A 79 -12.50 -12.71 7.81
C ILE A 79 -12.20 -12.28 6.38
N ILE A 80 -11.17 -11.46 6.22
CA ILE A 80 -10.81 -10.87 4.94
C ILE A 80 -9.36 -11.22 4.61
N GLN A 81 -9.16 -11.95 3.52
CA GLN A 81 -7.87 -12.11 2.88
C GLN A 81 -7.60 -10.92 1.95
N VAL A 82 -6.43 -10.32 2.10
CA VAL A 82 -5.94 -9.29 1.19
C VAL A 82 -4.96 -9.94 0.25
N THR A 83 -5.34 -10.23 -1.00
CA THR A 83 -4.46 -10.86 -2.00
C THR A 83 -3.48 -9.83 -2.53
N ARG A 84 -2.37 -9.71 -1.80
CA ARG A 84 -1.28 -8.76 -2.06
C ARG A 84 -0.02 -9.18 -1.30
N THR A 85 1.13 -8.90 -1.89
CA THR A 85 2.43 -8.96 -1.21
C THR A 85 2.90 -7.57 -0.79
N LEU A 86 3.40 -7.44 0.44
CA LEU A 86 4.11 -6.26 0.95
C LEU A 86 5.58 -6.62 1.12
N SER A 87 6.46 -5.91 0.42
CA SER A 87 7.91 -6.17 0.50
C SER A 87 8.52 -5.54 1.74
N LYS A 88 9.44 -6.25 2.39
CA LYS A 88 10.30 -5.73 3.45
C LYS A 88 11.39 -4.78 2.94
N ASP A 89 11.75 -4.88 1.66
CA ASP A 89 12.94 -4.21 1.12
C ASP A 89 12.70 -2.73 0.86
N TYR A 90 11.45 -2.36 0.53
CA TYR A 90 11.03 -0.99 0.25
C TYR A 90 9.71 -0.63 0.93
N TRP A 91 9.41 0.66 0.99
CA TRP A 91 8.14 1.15 1.52
C TRP A 91 7.00 0.87 0.55
N ASN A 92 5.87 0.42 1.09
CA ASN A 92 4.66 0.14 0.36
C ASN A 92 3.60 1.18 0.73
N THR A 93 2.73 1.56 -0.19
CA THR A 93 1.49 2.28 0.16
C THR A 93 0.38 1.28 0.48
N PHE A 94 -0.44 1.54 1.49
CA PHE A 94 -1.45 0.59 1.95
C PHE A 94 -2.73 1.27 2.42
N CYS A 95 -3.89 0.78 1.99
CA CYS A 95 -5.20 1.32 2.37
C CYS A 95 -6.21 0.18 2.45
N LEU A 96 -6.93 0.08 3.57
CA LEU A 96 -7.89 -1.00 3.85
C LEU A 96 -9.29 -0.46 4.19
N PRO A 97 -10.37 -1.19 3.87
CA PRO A 97 -11.74 -0.76 4.14
C PRO A 97 -12.24 -1.05 5.58
N PHE A 98 -11.35 -1.52 6.46
CA PHE A 98 -11.63 -1.89 7.84
C PHE A 98 -10.49 -1.46 8.77
N ASN A 99 -10.78 -1.41 10.07
CA ASN A 99 -9.77 -1.12 11.08
C ASN A 99 -8.90 -2.37 11.35
N VAL A 100 -7.62 -2.16 11.62
CA VAL A 100 -6.70 -3.18 12.13
C VAL A 100 -6.06 -2.64 13.40
N ASP A 101 -6.34 -3.29 14.53
CA ASP A 101 -5.77 -2.92 15.81
C ASP A 101 -4.25 -3.15 15.85
N LYS A 102 -3.60 -2.60 16.87
CA LYS A 102 -2.15 -2.65 17.03
C LYS A 102 -1.57 -4.07 17.10
N ASP A 103 -2.24 -4.99 17.78
CA ASP A 103 -1.74 -6.35 17.95
C ASP A 103 -1.90 -7.14 16.64
N SER A 104 -3.02 -6.94 15.95
CA SER A 104 -3.26 -7.47 14.61
C SER A 104 -2.28 -6.92 13.55
N VAL A 105 -1.93 -5.63 13.61
CA VAL A 105 -0.87 -5.05 12.76
C VAL A 105 0.45 -5.78 13.00
N LYS A 106 0.84 -6.00 14.25
CA LYS A 106 2.09 -6.69 14.56
C LYS A 106 2.09 -8.13 14.10
N LEU A 107 0.99 -8.84 14.34
CA LEU A 107 0.86 -10.26 14.07
C LEU A 107 0.78 -10.55 12.57
N TYR A 108 -0.12 -9.87 11.85
CA TYR A 108 -0.44 -10.20 10.46
C TYR A 108 0.40 -9.42 9.44
N LEU A 109 1.03 -8.32 9.84
CA LEU A 109 1.86 -7.48 8.96
C LEU A 109 3.35 -7.51 9.33
N ASN A 110 3.80 -8.51 10.10
CA ASN A 110 5.20 -8.71 10.49
C ASN A 110 5.83 -7.51 11.22
N ASP A 111 5.15 -7.01 12.26
CA ASP A 111 5.59 -5.89 13.13
C ASP A 111 6.21 -4.73 12.33
N PRO A 112 5.42 -4.12 11.42
CA PRO A 112 5.91 -3.19 10.42
C PRO A 112 6.21 -1.82 11.02
N GLU A 113 7.04 -1.04 10.33
CA GLU A 113 6.98 0.41 10.44
C GLU A 113 5.76 0.91 9.67
N LEU A 114 4.95 1.74 10.32
CA LEU A 114 3.70 2.28 9.77
C LEU A 114 3.67 3.79 9.93
N ARG A 115 3.30 4.50 8.86
CA ARG A 115 3.29 5.96 8.78
C ARG A 115 1.98 6.46 8.17
N GLU A 116 1.41 7.51 8.74
CA GLU A 116 0.24 8.20 8.19
C GLU A 116 0.57 9.66 7.83
N PHE A 117 -0.09 10.17 6.78
CA PHE A 117 0.09 11.55 6.36
C PHE A 117 -0.50 12.50 7.41
N THR A 118 0.28 13.49 7.84
CA THR A 118 -0.14 14.41 8.91
C THR A 118 -1.13 15.48 8.44
N GLY A 119 -1.34 15.62 7.13
CA GLY A 119 -2.01 16.79 6.55
C GLY A 119 -1.15 18.05 6.56
N LYS A 120 0.17 17.92 6.78
CA LYS A 120 1.11 19.05 6.77
C LYS A 120 2.17 18.87 5.70
N VAL A 121 2.60 19.99 5.13
CA VAL A 121 3.61 20.05 4.08
C VAL A 121 4.63 21.13 4.45
N ASP A 122 5.91 20.81 4.35
CA ASP A 122 6.99 21.78 4.44
C ASP A 122 7.59 22.01 3.05
N GLY A 123 7.31 23.19 2.48
CA GLY A 123 7.65 23.54 1.10
C GLY A 123 6.98 22.63 0.06
N THR A 124 7.68 21.55 -0.32
CA THR A 124 7.22 20.53 -1.29
C THR A 124 7.27 19.11 -0.71
N THR A 125 7.57 18.99 0.59
CA THR A 125 7.72 17.72 1.30
C THR A 125 6.49 17.43 2.15
N MET A 126 5.79 16.34 1.85
CA MET A 126 4.65 15.88 2.66
C MET A 126 5.15 15.19 3.93
N LEU A 127 4.65 15.61 5.09
CA LEU A 127 5.12 15.13 6.39
C LEU A 127 4.27 13.96 6.87
N PHE A 128 4.92 12.84 7.17
CA PHE A 128 4.31 11.66 7.76
C PHE A 128 4.76 11.48 9.21
N LYS A 129 3.95 10.77 9.99
CA LYS A 129 4.22 10.44 11.40
C LYS A 129 3.94 8.97 11.66
N ASP A 130 4.46 8.46 12.77
CA ASP A 130 4.18 7.11 13.25
C ASP A 130 2.69 6.86 13.46
N ALA A 131 2.27 5.66 13.06
CA ALA A 131 0.99 5.08 13.41
C ALA A 131 1.22 3.66 13.96
N THR A 132 0.29 3.18 14.79
CA THR A 132 0.36 1.82 15.35
C THR A 132 -0.84 0.96 14.99
N GLU A 133 -1.86 1.55 14.37
CA GLU A 133 -3.11 0.92 13.97
C GLU A 133 -3.47 1.41 12.57
N ILE A 134 -4.28 0.64 11.86
CA ILE A 134 -4.83 1.03 10.56
C ILE A 134 -6.29 1.39 10.76
N LYS A 135 -6.68 2.56 10.32
CA LYS A 135 -8.08 3.00 10.30
C LYS A 135 -8.67 2.82 8.92
N ALA A 136 -9.94 2.41 8.88
CA ALA A 136 -10.66 2.19 7.65
C ALA A 136 -10.62 3.43 6.74
N GLY A 137 -10.29 3.19 5.47
CA GLY A 137 -10.14 4.17 4.41
C GLY A 137 -8.95 5.11 4.51
N ILE A 138 -8.20 5.12 5.61
CA ILE A 138 -7.02 5.97 5.73
C ILE A 138 -5.85 5.35 4.96
N PRO A 139 -5.18 6.11 4.07
CA PRO A 139 -3.99 5.63 3.39
C PRO A 139 -2.75 5.75 4.30
N TYR A 140 -1.90 4.71 4.26
CA TYR A 140 -0.66 4.58 5.02
C TYR A 140 0.53 4.28 4.12
N ILE A 141 1.73 4.53 4.65
CA ILE A 141 2.99 4.00 4.15
C ILE A 141 3.47 2.94 5.14
N ILE A 142 3.85 1.76 4.66
CA ILE A 142 4.16 0.58 5.47
C ILE A 142 5.42 -0.13 4.99
N LYS A 143 6.28 -0.53 5.93
CA LYS A 143 7.46 -1.37 5.65
C LYS A 143 7.56 -2.48 6.70
N PRO A 144 7.19 -3.73 6.33
CA PRO A 144 7.24 -4.85 7.25
C PRO A 144 8.67 -5.33 7.51
N LYS A 145 8.91 -6.00 8.64
CA LYS A 145 10.25 -6.58 8.94
C LYS A 145 10.57 -7.80 8.08
N LYS A 146 9.54 -8.47 7.58
CA LYS A 146 9.60 -9.62 6.67
C LYS A 146 8.50 -9.48 5.62
N ASP A 147 8.71 -10.04 4.44
CA ASP A 147 7.68 -10.02 3.40
C ASP A 147 6.36 -10.57 3.94
N VAL A 148 5.28 -9.87 3.67
CA VAL A 148 3.92 -10.27 4.03
C VAL A 148 3.24 -10.71 2.74
N VAL A 149 2.83 -11.97 2.66
CA VAL A 149 2.17 -12.53 1.48
C VAL A 149 0.73 -12.88 1.85
N ASN A 150 -0.22 -12.26 1.14
CA ASN A 150 -1.66 -12.52 1.25
C ASN A 150 -2.18 -12.57 2.69
N PRO A 151 -2.02 -11.49 3.50
CA PRO A 151 -2.41 -11.51 4.90
C PRO A 151 -3.92 -11.72 5.07
N ILE A 152 -4.29 -12.51 6.07
CA ILE A 152 -5.69 -12.78 6.45
C ILE A 152 -5.97 -12.06 7.77
N PHE A 153 -6.95 -11.16 7.76
CA PHE A 153 -7.43 -10.47 8.95
C PHE A 153 -8.70 -11.12 9.44
N ARG A 154 -8.76 -11.40 10.74
CA ARG A 154 -9.90 -12.04 11.40
C ARG A 154 -10.57 -11.04 12.32
N ASN A 155 -11.86 -11.23 12.56
CA ASN A 155 -12.66 -10.40 13.45
C ASN A 155 -12.69 -8.91 13.06
N VAL A 156 -12.68 -8.63 11.76
CA VAL A 156 -12.74 -7.25 11.23
C VAL A 156 -14.14 -6.90 10.77
N THR A 157 -14.43 -5.60 10.71
CA THR A 157 -15.69 -5.07 10.18
C THR A 157 -15.37 -4.01 9.13
N ILE A 158 -15.92 -4.14 7.92
CA ILE A 158 -15.82 -3.10 6.89
C ILE A 158 -16.70 -1.92 7.30
N THR A 159 -16.08 -0.76 7.57
CA THR A 159 -16.77 0.45 8.00
C THR A 159 -16.77 1.55 6.94
N ASP A 160 -15.74 1.60 6.08
CA ASP A 160 -15.59 2.62 5.02
C ASP A 160 -15.52 1.94 3.64
N VAL A 161 -16.62 2.05 2.89
CA VAL A 161 -16.73 1.46 1.53
C VAL A 161 -16.01 2.26 0.46
N GLU A 162 -15.64 3.51 0.75
CA GLU A 162 -14.83 4.36 -0.12
C GLU A 162 -13.51 4.70 0.59
N PRO A 163 -12.38 4.73 -0.14
CA PRO A 163 -11.11 5.15 0.43
C PRO A 163 -11.11 6.67 0.68
N LYS A 164 -10.38 7.10 1.70
CA LYS A 164 -10.28 8.52 2.07
C LYS A 164 -9.15 9.20 1.31
N THR A 165 -9.30 10.51 1.16
CA THR A 165 -8.26 11.42 0.72
C THR A 165 -7.88 12.31 1.89
N ILE A 166 -6.60 12.28 2.29
CA ILE A 166 -6.08 13.14 3.35
C ILE A 166 -5.35 14.30 2.69
N THR A 167 -5.85 15.52 2.87
CA THR A 167 -5.30 16.72 2.24
C THR A 167 -4.53 17.56 3.25
N ASP A 168 -3.61 18.38 2.73
CA ASP A 168 -3.08 19.49 3.51
C ASP A 168 -4.12 20.60 3.70
N GLU A 169 -3.81 21.56 4.58
CA GLU A 169 -4.69 22.71 4.88
C GLU A 169 -5.04 23.53 3.63
N THR A 170 -4.14 23.59 2.64
CA THR A 170 -4.37 24.32 1.39
C THR A 170 -5.15 23.52 0.35
N GLY A 171 -5.32 22.21 0.56
CA GLY A 171 -5.93 21.28 -0.39
C GLY A 171 -5.13 21.06 -1.68
N ASN A 172 -3.85 21.48 -1.70
CA ASN A 172 -2.95 21.34 -2.84
C ASN A 172 -2.26 19.98 -2.87
N TYR A 173 -1.91 19.44 -1.70
CA TYR A 173 -1.25 18.15 -1.52
C TYR A 173 -2.23 17.17 -0.88
N ALA A 174 -2.28 15.96 -1.41
CA ALA A 174 -3.14 14.92 -0.87
C ALA A 174 -2.49 13.55 -0.96
N PHE A 175 -2.80 12.72 0.03
CA PHE A 175 -2.53 11.29 0.00
C PHE A 175 -3.87 10.55 -0.14
N VAL A 176 -4.01 9.79 -1.22
CA VAL A 176 -5.29 9.28 -1.71
C VAL A 176 -5.26 7.75 -1.66
N GLY A 177 -6.16 7.14 -0.88
CA GLY A 177 -6.30 5.69 -0.87
C GLY A 177 -6.99 5.14 -2.12
N ALA A 178 -6.73 3.88 -2.44
CA ALA A 178 -7.36 3.14 -3.53
C ALA A 178 -7.57 1.68 -3.11
N TYR A 179 -8.81 1.20 -3.10
CA TYR A 179 -9.10 -0.20 -2.81
C TYR A 179 -9.01 -1.09 -4.06
N SER A 180 -9.35 -0.56 -5.23
CA SER A 180 -9.29 -1.25 -6.53
C SER A 180 -8.18 -0.66 -7.40
N PRO A 181 -7.75 -1.37 -8.46
CA PRO A 181 -6.80 -0.83 -9.42
C PRO A 181 -7.28 0.51 -9.98
N THR A 182 -6.41 1.52 -9.92
CA THR A 182 -6.76 2.92 -10.24
C THR A 182 -5.79 3.46 -11.27
N GLU A 183 -6.34 4.09 -12.32
CA GLU A 183 -5.55 4.79 -13.33
C GLU A 183 -5.23 6.22 -12.88
N LEU A 184 -3.95 6.57 -12.93
CA LEU A 184 -3.40 7.85 -12.52
C LEU A 184 -3.15 8.77 -13.72
N LYS A 185 -3.21 10.07 -13.47
CA LYS A 185 -2.91 11.12 -14.44
C LYS A 185 -1.42 11.20 -14.73
N THR A 186 -1.08 11.22 -16.01
CA THR A 186 0.29 11.36 -16.52
C THR A 186 0.71 12.81 -16.75
N ASP A 187 0.00 13.79 -16.19
CA ASP A 187 0.33 15.21 -16.27
C ASP A 187 1.30 15.65 -15.15
N GLY A 188 1.60 14.77 -14.19
CA GLY A 188 2.46 15.06 -13.04
C GLY A 188 1.73 15.57 -11.81
N THR A 189 0.40 15.68 -11.86
CA THR A 189 -0.44 15.99 -10.69
C THR A 189 -0.69 14.78 -9.81
N GLU A 190 -0.44 13.57 -10.30
CA GLU A 190 -0.54 12.33 -9.53
C GLU A 190 0.78 11.57 -9.60
N LEU A 191 1.26 11.10 -8.45
CA LEU A 191 2.57 10.48 -8.27
C LEU A 191 2.42 9.18 -7.46
N PHE A 192 3.29 8.20 -7.71
CA PHE A 192 3.41 7.01 -6.87
C PHE A 192 4.72 7.03 -6.07
N LEU A 193 4.73 6.28 -4.97
CA LEU A 193 5.94 6.01 -4.21
C LEU A 193 6.81 5.02 -5.00
N GLY A 194 8.03 5.39 -5.33
CA GLY A 194 9.02 4.47 -5.88
C GLY A 194 10.19 4.26 -4.94
N ASP A 195 11.30 3.78 -5.49
CA ASP A 195 12.46 3.41 -4.70
C ASP A 195 13.09 4.60 -3.97
N LYS A 196 13.66 4.30 -2.79
CA LYS A 196 14.38 5.27 -1.94
C LYS A 196 13.53 6.50 -1.59
N ASP A 197 12.25 6.28 -1.30
CA ASP A 197 11.29 7.29 -0.82
C ASP A 197 10.95 8.38 -1.83
N ASN A 198 11.35 8.22 -3.10
CA ASN A 198 11.10 9.22 -4.13
C ASN A 198 9.68 9.11 -4.68
N LEU A 199 9.11 10.26 -5.03
CA LEU A 199 7.83 10.34 -5.74
C LEU A 199 8.05 10.39 -7.24
N TYR A 200 7.39 9.51 -7.97
CA TYR A 200 7.54 9.38 -9.41
C TYR A 200 6.25 9.69 -10.16
N LYS A 201 6.42 10.32 -11.31
CA LYS A 201 5.36 10.58 -12.26
C LYS A 201 5.04 9.30 -13.04
N PRO A 202 3.76 8.92 -13.19
CA PRO A 202 3.37 7.83 -14.06
C PRO A 202 3.66 8.12 -15.53
N SER A 203 4.09 7.08 -16.23
CA SER A 203 4.26 7.11 -17.68
C SER A 203 2.97 6.66 -18.38
N THR A 204 2.83 6.90 -19.68
CA THR A 204 1.67 6.42 -20.45
C THR A 204 1.48 4.91 -20.40
N ASN A 205 2.57 4.15 -20.28
CA ASN A 205 2.56 2.69 -20.23
C ASN A 205 2.49 2.14 -18.80
N ASP A 206 2.72 3.00 -17.79
CA ASP A 206 2.77 2.64 -16.37
C ASP A 206 2.10 3.74 -15.55
N LYS A 207 0.77 3.78 -15.67
CA LYS A 207 -0.12 4.74 -15.00
C LYS A 207 -1.16 4.09 -14.12
N LYS A 208 -1.15 2.77 -13.98
CA LYS A 208 -2.15 2.04 -13.20
C LYS A 208 -1.50 1.54 -11.92
N ILE A 209 -2.04 1.94 -10.78
CA ILE A 209 -1.71 1.31 -9.51
C ILE A 209 -2.69 0.16 -9.25
N ASN A 210 -2.20 -0.89 -8.61
CA ASN A 210 -3.03 -1.98 -8.11
C ASN A 210 -3.85 -1.54 -6.88
N GLY A 211 -4.85 -2.35 -6.50
CA GLY A 211 -5.70 -2.15 -5.33
C GLY A 211 -4.99 -2.23 -3.97
N MET A 212 -5.72 -1.80 -2.95
CA MET A 212 -5.27 -1.60 -1.56
C MET A 212 -4.04 -0.67 -1.44
N ARG A 213 -3.78 0.18 -2.43
CA ARG A 213 -2.64 1.12 -2.47
C ARG A 213 -3.08 2.54 -2.15
N ALA A 214 -2.13 3.46 -2.22
CA ALA A 214 -2.39 4.88 -2.20
C ALA A 214 -1.44 5.60 -3.16
N PHE A 215 -1.78 6.82 -3.52
CA PHE A 215 -0.97 7.68 -4.37
C PHE A 215 -1.03 9.12 -3.88
N PHE A 216 -0.11 9.94 -4.39
CA PHE A 216 0.01 11.34 -4.02
C PHE A 216 -0.62 12.19 -5.11
N ARG A 217 -1.35 13.23 -4.70
CA ARG A 217 -1.93 14.20 -5.62
C ARG A 217 -1.46 15.60 -5.28
N ILE A 218 -1.01 16.34 -6.29
CA ILE A 218 -0.50 17.70 -6.20
C ILE A 218 -1.23 18.54 -7.27
N LYS A 219 -2.29 19.26 -6.88
CA LYS A 219 -3.21 19.92 -7.84
C LYS A 219 -2.53 20.99 -8.70
N ASN A 220 -1.57 21.71 -8.13
CA ASN A 220 -0.82 22.78 -8.80
C ASN A 220 0.63 22.36 -9.06
N ALA A 221 0.83 21.11 -9.50
CA ALA A 221 2.16 20.56 -9.73
C ALA A 221 2.91 21.38 -10.79
N SER A 222 3.97 22.08 -10.36
CA SER A 222 4.95 22.66 -11.28
C SER A 222 5.86 21.57 -11.83
N HIS A 223 5.91 21.45 -13.17
CA HIS A 223 6.85 20.57 -13.87
C HIS A 223 8.31 20.84 -13.46
N ALA A 224 8.68 22.11 -13.22
CA ALA A 224 10.03 22.50 -12.82
C ALA A 224 10.41 22.05 -11.39
N LYS A 225 9.42 21.74 -10.55
CA LYS A 225 9.61 21.30 -9.15
C LYS A 225 9.38 19.80 -8.96
N GLN A 226 9.17 19.03 -10.03
CA GLN A 226 8.83 17.62 -9.92
C GLN A 226 9.84 16.80 -9.11
N SER A 227 11.14 17.06 -9.30
CA SER A 227 12.22 16.39 -8.54
C SER A 227 12.35 16.85 -7.08
N GLN A 228 11.56 17.86 -6.67
CA GLN A 228 11.55 18.40 -5.31
C GLN A 228 10.41 17.84 -4.47
N TYR A 229 9.34 17.30 -5.09
CA TYR A 229 8.27 16.65 -4.34
C TYR A 229 8.80 15.40 -3.64
N ASN A 230 8.63 15.37 -2.33
CA ASN A 230 9.19 14.32 -1.50
C ASN A 230 8.28 14.01 -0.31
N ILE A 231 8.63 12.97 0.44
CA ILE A 231 8.03 12.63 1.72
C ILE A 231 9.07 12.68 2.83
N SER A 232 8.64 13.03 4.05
CA SER A 232 9.41 12.86 5.27
C SER A 232 8.68 11.84 6.14
N LEU A 233 9.37 10.75 6.51
CA LEU A 233 8.80 9.63 7.26
C LEU A 233 8.99 9.74 8.77
N ASP A 234 9.83 10.66 9.23
CA ASP A 234 10.14 10.93 10.64
C ASP A 234 9.53 12.26 11.11
N GLY A 235 8.75 12.93 10.25
CA GLY A 235 8.19 14.25 10.50
C GLY A 235 9.25 15.37 10.50
N THR A 236 10.52 15.06 10.20
CA THR A 236 11.60 16.04 10.09
C THR A 236 12.07 16.18 8.65
N THR A 237 12.36 17.40 8.22
CA THR A 237 12.82 17.62 6.84
C THR A 237 14.27 17.20 6.68
N THR A 238 14.48 15.98 6.19
CA THR A 238 15.80 15.58 5.68
C THR A 238 15.96 16.13 4.26
N ILE A 239 16.90 17.05 4.07
CA ILE A 239 17.24 17.58 2.73
C ILE A 239 17.93 16.45 1.95
N VAL A 240 17.21 15.81 1.03
CA VAL A 240 17.80 14.86 0.08
C VAL A 240 18.52 15.65 -1.02
N LEU A 241 19.85 15.68 -0.96
CA LEU A 241 20.68 16.15 -2.06
C LEU A 241 20.80 15.04 -3.10
N HIS A 242 20.19 15.22 -4.28
CA HIS A 242 20.29 14.26 -5.39
C HIS A 242 21.75 14.08 -5.84
N ASN A 243 22.28 12.85 -5.77
CA ASN A 243 23.57 12.49 -6.36
C ASN A 243 23.48 12.48 -7.90
N THR A 244 24.26 13.32 -8.56
CA THR A 244 24.28 13.49 -10.03
C THR A 244 25.30 12.55 -10.68
N ASN A 245 24.92 11.29 -10.95
CA ASN A 245 25.75 10.43 -11.82
C ASN A 245 25.34 10.46 -13.30
N ASP A 246 24.20 11.07 -13.67
CA ASP A 246 23.74 11.14 -15.06
C ASP A 246 23.49 12.59 -15.53
N ILE A 247 24.56 13.33 -15.80
CA ILE A 247 24.48 14.48 -16.72
C ILE A 247 25.53 14.29 -17.81
N PRO A 248 25.13 14.19 -19.09
CA PRO A 248 26.06 14.17 -20.21
C PRO A 248 26.96 15.40 -20.16
N SER A 249 28.26 15.19 -20.05
CA SER A 249 29.29 16.24 -20.05
C SER A 249 29.31 16.95 -21.40
N LYS A 250 28.52 18.02 -21.57
CA LYS A 250 28.66 18.96 -22.68
C LYS A 250 28.42 20.39 -22.20
N THR A 251 29.47 20.97 -21.61
CA THR A 251 29.90 22.40 -21.64
C THR A 251 30.79 22.68 -20.43
N HIS A 252 31.74 23.61 -20.56
CA HIS A 252 32.63 24.05 -19.48
C HIS A 252 31.82 24.62 -18.30
N ALA A 253 31.42 23.74 -17.39
CA ALA A 253 30.58 24.06 -16.24
C ALA A 253 31.35 24.95 -15.25
N ARG A 254 30.91 26.21 -15.11
CA ARG A 254 31.44 27.14 -14.09
C ARG A 254 31.01 26.65 -12.70
N VAL A 255 31.96 26.66 -11.76
CA VAL A 255 31.74 26.32 -10.35
C VAL A 255 31.74 27.61 -9.55
N TYR A 256 30.87 27.71 -8.55
CA TYR A 256 30.77 28.84 -7.65
C TYR A 256 30.83 28.36 -6.19
N THR A 257 31.35 29.18 -5.29
CA THR A 257 31.19 29.01 -3.84
C THR A 257 29.75 29.33 -3.42
N LEU A 258 29.37 28.97 -2.19
CA LEU A 258 28.02 29.24 -1.66
C LEU A 258 27.64 30.73 -1.64
N ASP A 259 28.63 31.62 -1.51
CA ASP A 259 28.47 33.08 -1.56
C ASP A 259 28.53 33.65 -2.99
N GLY A 260 28.54 32.80 -4.02
CA GLY A 260 28.38 33.20 -5.42
C GLY A 260 29.67 33.61 -6.14
N ARG A 261 30.86 33.39 -5.55
CA ARG A 261 32.13 33.66 -6.24
C ARG A 261 32.49 32.53 -7.19
N GLN A 262 32.81 32.86 -8.44
CA GLN A 262 33.23 31.87 -9.43
C GLN A 262 34.62 31.29 -9.09
N VAL A 263 34.74 29.96 -9.13
CA VAL A 263 35.98 29.21 -8.93
C VAL A 263 36.53 28.80 -10.29
N TYR A 264 37.75 29.26 -10.59
CA TYR A 264 38.39 29.07 -11.90
C TYR A 264 39.19 27.77 -12.02
N SER A 265 39.62 27.18 -10.89
CA SER A 265 40.29 25.88 -10.86
C SER A 265 39.33 24.81 -10.34
N THR A 266 38.93 23.89 -11.22
CA THR A 266 37.99 22.82 -10.91
C THR A 266 38.67 21.48 -10.62
N SER A 267 39.99 21.39 -10.80
CA SER A 267 40.76 20.16 -10.62
C SER A 267 41.12 19.85 -9.16
N ASN A 268 41.15 20.85 -8.27
CA ASN A 268 41.53 20.71 -6.86
C ASN A 268 40.65 21.59 -5.94
N LEU A 269 39.34 21.35 -5.94
CA LEU A 269 38.43 22.01 -5.00
C LEU A 269 38.70 21.49 -3.57
N LYS A 270 38.71 22.39 -2.58
CA LYS A 270 38.77 21.99 -1.17
C LYS A 270 37.45 21.30 -0.77
N THR A 271 37.49 20.47 0.26
CA THR A 271 36.28 19.89 0.86
C THR A 271 35.28 20.99 1.20
N GLY A 272 34.04 20.86 0.75
CA GLY A 272 33.01 21.87 0.97
C GLY A 272 31.86 21.84 -0.03
N ILE A 273 30.89 22.73 0.16
CA ILE A 273 29.71 22.86 -0.71
C ILE A 273 29.95 23.93 -1.77
N TYR A 274 29.65 23.57 -3.03
CA TYR A 274 29.76 24.45 -4.20
C TYR A 274 28.48 24.45 -5.00
N ILE A 275 28.33 25.41 -5.92
CA ILE A 275 27.26 25.46 -6.92
C ILE A 275 27.88 25.21 -8.29
N LYS A 276 27.44 24.14 -8.98
CA LYS A 276 27.86 23.83 -10.34
C LYS A 276 26.62 23.62 -11.20
N ASN A 277 26.54 24.33 -12.34
CA ASN A 277 25.36 24.30 -13.22
C ASN A 277 24.03 24.57 -12.48
N GLY A 278 24.03 25.52 -11.54
CA GLY A 278 22.83 25.91 -10.77
C GLY A 278 22.40 24.92 -9.69
N ARG A 279 23.20 23.89 -9.36
CA ARG A 279 22.90 22.92 -8.29
C ARG A 279 24.00 22.88 -7.25
N LYS A 280 23.62 22.66 -5.98
CA LYS A 280 24.57 22.46 -4.89
C LYS A 280 25.24 21.08 -5.02
N ILE A 281 26.56 21.04 -4.92
CA ILE A 281 27.39 19.82 -4.90
C ILE A 281 28.26 19.84 -3.65
N TYR A 282 28.52 18.67 -3.07
CA TYR A 282 29.52 18.51 -2.02
C TYR A 282 30.78 17.90 -2.64
N VAL A 283 31.92 18.55 -2.41
CA VAL A 283 33.23 18.01 -2.75
C VAL A 283 33.85 17.51 -1.46
N ASN A 284 34.35 16.28 -1.48
CA ASN A 284 35.07 15.65 -0.36
C ASN A 284 36.56 15.92 -0.47
#